data_AF-A0A1C7GN60-F1
#
_entry.id   AF-A0A1C7GN60-F1
#
_cell.length_a   1.000
_cell.length_b   1.000
_cell.length_c   1.000
_cell.angle_alpha   90.00
_cell.angle_beta   90.00
_cell.angle_gamma   90.00
#
_symmetry.space_group_name_H-M   'P 1'
#
loop_
_entity.id
_entity.type
_entity.pdbx_description
1 polymer ?
#
loop_
_entity_poly.entity_id
_entity_poly.type
_entity_poly.pdbx_seq_one_letter_code
_entity_poly.pdbx_strand_id
1 'polypeptide(L)'
;MKLRRFLNVYLALWLAFPCIVIIIWMMDYNLLIGTTGTAFRIQGILNCIAAVCGITLVFLHYRETEKALKNKITLAVIAGGVALVLLCWNFLCVLLNGAEEYHSFTSPDNTHTIVIMENVSLISGQVVLFERVNPFLIYPKERIITDDGHRPICAGEYSLVWDGDTVILSVSNGAGENETISVALDER
;
A
#
# COMPACT_ATOMS: atom_id res chain seq x y z
N MET A 1 -11.08 -18.04 27.50
CA MET A 1 -11.40 -16.58 27.59
C MET A 1 -10.30 -15.66 27.06
N LYS A 2 -9.03 -15.79 27.46
CA LYS A 2 -7.95 -14.88 26.99
C LYS A 2 -7.74 -14.89 25.47
N LEU A 3 -7.72 -16.07 24.83
CA LEU A 3 -7.53 -16.20 23.39
C LEU A 3 -8.64 -15.53 22.56
N ARG A 4 -9.92 -15.76 22.89
CA ARG A 4 -11.04 -15.12 22.18
C ARG A 4 -10.97 -13.60 22.24
N ARG A 5 -10.64 -13.04 23.40
CA ARG A 5 -10.46 -11.60 23.56
C ARG A 5 -9.33 -11.09 22.66
N PHE A 6 -8.19 -11.79 22.64
CA PHE A 6 -7.06 -11.44 21.78
C PHE A 6 -7.44 -11.46 20.28
N LEU A 7 -8.12 -12.51 19.82
CA LEU A 7 -8.59 -12.61 18.42
C LEU A 7 -9.58 -11.50 18.07
N ASN A 8 -10.50 -11.15 18.97
CA ASN A 8 -11.44 -10.05 18.75
C ASN A 8 -10.76 -8.68 18.71
N VAL A 9 -9.74 -8.44 19.54
CA VAL A 9 -8.94 -7.21 19.48
C VAL A 9 -8.23 -7.09 18.14
N TYR A 10 -7.65 -8.19 17.64
CA TYR A 10 -7.03 -8.20 16.31
C TYR A 10 -8.05 -7.85 15.21
N LEU A 11 -9.24 -8.46 15.24
CA LEU A 11 -10.29 -8.15 14.26
C LEU A 11 -10.76 -6.70 14.33
N ALA A 12 -10.81 -6.10 15.53
CA ALA A 12 -11.11 -4.69 15.68
C ALA A 12 -10.03 -3.79 15.06
N LEU A 13 -8.74 -4.12 15.24
CA LEU A 13 -7.62 -3.41 14.60
C LEU A 13 -7.64 -3.56 13.08
N TRP A 14 -7.94 -4.76 12.59
CA TRP A 14 -8.12 -5.03 11.16
C TRP A 14 -9.23 -4.17 10.55
N LEU A 15 -10.37 -4.02 11.24
CA LEU A 15 -11.47 -3.14 10.80
C LEU A 15 -11.12 -1.66 10.87
N ALA A 16 -10.26 -1.25 11.81
CA ALA A 16 -9.87 0.14 11.96
C ALA A 16 -8.86 0.61 10.90
N PHE A 17 -8.04 -0.30 10.36
CA PHE A 17 -6.96 0.07 9.44
C PHE A 17 -7.44 0.79 8.17
N PRO A 18 -8.49 0.34 7.44
CA PRO A 18 -9.03 1.09 6.31
C PRO A 18 -9.46 2.52 6.68
N CYS A 19 -10.02 2.73 7.87
CA CYS A 19 -10.40 4.06 8.34
C CYS A 19 -9.18 4.96 8.54
N ILE A 20 -8.09 4.42 9.09
CA ILE A 20 -6.82 5.14 9.25
C ILE A 20 -6.25 5.53 7.88
N VAL A 21 -6.25 4.61 6.92
CA VAL A 21 -5.79 4.87 5.54
C VAL A 21 -6.61 5.98 4.89
N ILE A 22 -7.93 5.96 5.03
CA ILE A 22 -8.81 7.01 4.51
C ILE A 22 -8.46 8.37 5.13
N ILE A 23 -8.22 8.44 6.44
CA ILE A 23 -7.82 9.69 7.10
C ILE A 23 -6.48 10.20 6.54
N ILE A 24 -5.51 9.31 6.33
CA ILE A 24 -4.21 9.66 5.74
C ILE A 24 -4.40 10.27 4.34
N TRP A 25 -5.24 9.65 3.49
CA TRP A 25 -5.55 10.18 2.16
C TRP A 25 -6.31 11.50 2.20
N MET A 26 -7.20 11.70 3.17
CA MET A 26 -7.89 12.98 3.36
C MET A 26 -6.96 14.12 3.78
N MET A 27 -5.74 13.80 4.25
CA MET A 27 -4.69 14.75 4.58
C MET A 27 -3.68 14.92 3.43
N ASP A 28 -3.97 14.38 2.24
CA ASP A 28 -3.11 14.40 1.05
C ASP A 28 -1.78 13.63 1.20
N TYR A 29 -1.68 12.73 2.19
CA TYR A 29 -0.54 11.84 2.36
C TYR A 29 -0.84 10.45 1.78
N ASN A 30 0.22 9.74 1.41
CA ASN A 30 0.17 8.32 1.09
C ASN A 30 0.92 7.49 2.14
N LEU A 31 0.37 6.32 2.46
CA LEU A 31 1.03 5.34 3.33
C LEU A 31 1.99 4.49 2.50
N LEU A 32 3.29 4.58 2.81
CA LEU A 32 4.33 3.75 2.23
C LEU A 32 5.42 3.42 3.27
N ILE A 33 5.44 2.15 3.72
CA ILE A 33 6.49 1.62 4.59
C ILE A 33 7.61 1.01 3.72
N GLY A 34 8.83 1.55 3.85
CA GLY A 34 9.93 1.21 2.94
C GLY A 34 9.57 1.58 1.51
N THR A 35 9.83 0.70 0.55
CA THR A 35 9.42 0.87 -0.87
C THR A 35 8.27 -0.04 -1.29
N THR A 36 7.79 -0.91 -0.39
CA THR A 36 6.83 -1.96 -0.78
C THR A 36 5.56 -1.99 0.07
N GLY A 37 5.58 -1.38 1.25
CA GLY A 37 4.49 -1.45 2.22
C GLY A 37 3.41 -0.41 1.96
N THR A 38 2.71 -0.56 0.84
CA THR A 38 1.52 0.25 0.50
C THR A 38 0.33 -0.10 1.41
N ALA A 39 -0.65 0.79 1.48
CA ALA A 39 -1.90 0.53 2.21
C ALA A 39 -2.60 -0.75 1.77
N PHE A 40 -2.70 -1.00 0.46
CA PHE A 40 -3.38 -2.18 -0.08
C PHE A 40 -2.63 -3.48 0.22
N ARG A 41 -1.29 -3.48 0.14
CA ARG A 41 -0.50 -4.66 0.50
C ARG A 41 -0.62 -4.99 1.99
N ILE A 42 -0.56 -3.97 2.85
CA ILE A 42 -0.74 -4.14 4.29
C ILE A 42 -2.15 -4.67 4.58
N GLN A 43 -3.19 -4.06 4.01
CA GLN A 43 -4.56 -4.55 4.16
C GLN A 43 -4.72 -5.99 3.70
N GLY A 44 -4.05 -6.37 2.60
CA GLY A 44 -4.07 -7.74 2.10
C GLY A 44 -3.50 -8.75 3.10
N ILE A 45 -2.39 -8.41 3.76
CA ILE A 45 -1.81 -9.21 4.84
C ILE A 45 -2.76 -9.27 6.04
N LEU A 46 -3.34 -8.14 6.43
CA LEU A 46 -4.25 -8.08 7.58
C LEU A 46 -5.53 -8.93 7.32
N ASN A 47 -6.06 -8.94 6.10
CA ASN A 47 -7.17 -9.79 5.68
C ASN A 47 -6.85 -11.29 5.84
N CYS A 48 -5.65 -11.73 5.45
CA CYS A 48 -5.22 -13.11 5.62
C CYS A 48 -5.21 -13.52 7.10
N ILE A 49 -4.69 -12.66 7.97
CA ILE A 49 -4.68 -12.92 9.41
C ILE A 49 -6.12 -12.87 9.98
N ALA A 50 -6.96 -11.94 9.51
CA ALA A 50 -8.37 -11.85 9.90
C ALA A 50 -9.14 -13.12 9.53
N ALA A 51 -8.82 -13.76 8.39
CA ALA A 51 -9.40 -15.05 8.01
C ALA A 51 -9.04 -16.15 9.02
N VAL A 52 -7.76 -16.24 9.40
CA VAL A 52 -7.30 -17.21 10.41
C VAL A 52 -7.96 -16.94 11.75
N CYS A 53 -8.06 -15.67 12.18
CA CYS A 53 -8.73 -15.29 13.42
C CYS A 53 -10.22 -15.66 13.40
N GLY A 54 -10.93 -15.32 12.31
CA GLY A 54 -12.34 -15.62 12.13
C GLY A 54 -12.63 -17.11 12.13
N ILE A 55 -11.89 -17.90 11.34
CA ILE A 55 -12.02 -19.36 11.31
C ILE A 55 -11.74 -19.97 12.68
N THR A 56 -10.72 -19.48 13.38
CA THR A 56 -10.39 -19.95 14.74
C THR A 56 -11.51 -19.65 15.72
N LEU A 57 -12.10 -18.45 15.69
CA LEU A 57 -13.24 -18.09 16.54
C LEU A 57 -14.46 -18.95 16.27
N VAL A 58 -14.76 -19.17 14.99
CA VAL A 58 -15.84 -20.05 14.53
C VAL A 58 -15.61 -21.48 15.04
N PHE A 59 -14.41 -22.03 14.88
CA PHE A 59 -14.06 -23.35 15.42
C PHE A 59 -14.17 -23.44 16.95
N LEU A 60 -13.67 -22.44 17.68
CA LEU A 60 -13.78 -22.38 19.13
C LEU A 60 -15.25 -22.32 19.57
N HIS A 61 -16.11 -21.61 18.83
CA HIS A 61 -17.55 -21.55 19.10
C HIS A 61 -18.20 -22.92 18.85
N TYR A 62 -17.85 -23.60 17.77
CA TYR A 62 -18.32 -24.96 17.50
C TYR A 62 -17.97 -25.95 18.61
N ARG A 63 -16.74 -25.88 19.13
CA ARG A 63 -16.28 -26.78 20.19
C ARG A 63 -17.11 -26.69 21.47
N GLU A 64 -17.72 -25.53 21.71
CA GLU A 64 -18.57 -25.26 22.87
C GLU A 64 -20.07 -25.51 22.61
N THR A 65 -20.47 -25.71 21.36
CA THR A 65 -21.87 -25.98 20.99
C THR A 65 -22.13 -27.48 20.82
N GLU A 66 -23.41 -27.89 20.90
CA GLU A 66 -23.79 -29.28 20.65
C GLU A 66 -23.36 -29.71 19.24
N LYS A 67 -22.77 -30.90 19.13
CA LYS A 67 -22.19 -31.42 17.88
C LYS A 67 -23.24 -31.96 16.90
N ALA A 68 -24.44 -31.37 16.90
CA ALA A 68 -25.51 -31.67 15.97
C ALA A 68 -25.09 -31.35 14.52
N LEU A 69 -25.63 -32.11 13.55
CA LEU A 69 -25.35 -31.91 12.13
C LEU A 69 -25.71 -30.50 11.65
N LYS A 70 -26.82 -29.95 12.14
CA LYS A 70 -27.25 -28.57 11.86
C LYS A 70 -26.16 -27.55 12.23
N ASN A 71 -25.55 -27.69 13.41
CA ASN A 71 -24.50 -26.79 13.87
C ASN A 71 -23.23 -26.93 13.02
N LYS A 72 -22.90 -28.13 12.52
CA LYS A 72 -21.80 -28.34 11.58
C LYS A 72 -22.03 -27.63 10.24
N ILE A 73 -23.25 -27.72 9.70
CA ILE A 73 -23.61 -27.07 8.43
C ILE A 73 -23.56 -25.55 8.59
N THR A 74 -24.18 -25.01 9.65
CA THR A 74 -24.13 -23.57 9.95
C THR A 74 -22.68 -23.08 10.10
N LEU A 75 -21.82 -23.86 10.74
CA LEU A 75 -20.40 -23.54 10.88
C LEU A 75 -19.70 -23.44 9.53
N ALA A 76 -19.89 -24.45 8.68
CA ALA A 76 -19.27 -24.51 7.37
C ALA A 76 -19.73 -23.33 6.48
N VAL A 77 -21.01 -22.96 6.55
CA VAL A 77 -21.56 -21.82 5.81
C VAL A 77 -20.95 -20.51 6.30
N ILE A 78 -20.86 -20.28 7.62
CA ILE A 78 -20.26 -19.06 8.18
C ILE A 78 -18.77 -18.99 7.84
N ALA A 79 -18.02 -20.07 8.07
CA ALA A 79 -16.58 -20.12 7.78
C ALA A 79 -16.31 -19.90 6.28
N GLY A 80 -17.06 -20.59 5.41
CA GLY A 80 -16.96 -20.46 3.96
C GLY A 80 -17.33 -19.06 3.48
N GLY A 81 -18.40 -18.46 4.03
CA GLY A 81 -18.80 -17.10 3.71
C GLY A 81 -17.75 -16.06 4.10
N VAL A 82 -17.20 -16.14 5.32
CA VAL A 82 -16.13 -15.25 5.79
C VAL A 82 -14.88 -15.41 4.92
N ALA A 83 -14.49 -16.64 4.59
CA ALA A 83 -13.36 -16.90 3.72
C ALA A 83 -13.57 -16.29 2.33
N LEU A 84 -14.76 -16.45 1.74
CA LEU A 84 -15.10 -15.90 0.43
C LEU A 84 -15.05 -14.36 0.42
N VAL A 85 -15.62 -13.70 1.44
CA VAL A 85 -15.59 -12.23 1.56
C VAL A 85 -14.16 -11.72 1.64
N LEU A 86 -13.31 -12.35 2.46
CA LEU A 86 -11.91 -11.94 2.60
C LEU A 86 -11.08 -12.24 1.35
N LEU A 87 -11.39 -13.31 0.61
CA LEU A 87 -10.78 -13.58 -0.69
C LEU A 87 -11.16 -12.52 -1.72
N CYS A 88 -12.43 -12.14 -1.81
CA CYS A 88 -12.89 -11.06 -2.68
C CYS A 88 -12.24 -9.72 -2.31
N TRP A 89 -12.13 -9.42 -1.01
CA TRP A 89 -11.44 -8.21 -0.55
C TRP A 89 -9.96 -8.23 -0.94
N ASN A 90 -9.27 -9.36 -0.73
CA ASN A 90 -7.86 -9.50 -1.13
C ASN A 90 -7.67 -9.33 -2.63
N PHE A 91 -8.55 -9.89 -3.44
CA PHE A 91 -8.54 -9.68 -4.88
C PHE A 91 -8.64 -8.18 -5.21
N LEU A 92 -9.55 -7.45 -4.55
CA LEU A 92 -9.66 -6.01 -4.70
C LEU A 92 -8.38 -5.27 -4.25
N CYS A 93 -7.76 -5.67 -3.13
CA CYS A 93 -6.50 -5.09 -2.70
C CYS A 93 -5.39 -5.29 -3.74
N VAL A 94 -5.28 -6.48 -4.33
CA VAL A 94 -4.29 -6.75 -5.39
C VAL A 94 -4.56 -5.91 -6.63
N LEU A 95 -5.83 -5.80 -7.04
CA LEU A 95 -6.24 -5.00 -8.18
C LEU A 95 -5.91 -3.51 -7.99
N LEU A 96 -6.18 -2.99 -6.79
CA LEU A 96 -5.98 -1.58 -6.44
C LEU A 96 -4.54 -1.23 -6.06
N ASN A 97 -3.70 -2.22 -5.75
CA ASN A 97 -2.30 -1.96 -5.42
C ASN A 97 -1.48 -1.44 -6.61
N GLY A 98 -2.04 -1.49 -7.83
CA GLY A 98 -1.39 -1.03 -9.04
C GLY A 98 -0.15 -1.83 -9.41
N ALA A 99 0.36 -1.58 -10.61
CA ALA A 99 1.70 -2.00 -11.00
C ALA A 99 2.68 -0.85 -10.69
N GLU A 100 2.71 -0.45 -9.42
CA GLU A 100 3.54 0.65 -8.92
C GLU A 100 4.87 0.12 -8.41
N GLU A 101 5.98 0.73 -8.84
CA GLU A 101 7.31 0.49 -8.31
C GLU A 101 7.81 1.76 -7.60
N TYR A 102 8.37 1.61 -6.41
CA TYR A 102 8.83 2.76 -5.61
C TYR A 102 10.33 2.70 -5.40
N HIS A 103 11.00 3.83 -5.62
CA HIS A 103 12.45 3.99 -5.47
C HIS A 103 12.72 5.09 -4.46
N SER A 104 13.60 4.83 -3.49
CA SER A 104 13.92 5.80 -2.45
C SER A 104 15.33 6.36 -2.63
N PHE A 105 15.46 7.68 -2.55
CA PHE A 105 16.74 8.38 -2.63
C PHE A 105 16.89 9.30 -1.43
N THR A 106 18.06 9.28 -0.80
CA THR A 106 18.38 10.11 0.36
C THR A 106 19.35 11.20 -0.07
N SER A 107 19.15 12.42 0.43
CA SER A 107 20.05 13.54 0.14
C SER A 107 21.47 13.27 0.69
N PRO A 108 22.52 13.88 0.11
CA PRO A 108 23.90 13.66 0.55
C PRO A 108 24.16 13.95 2.04
N ASP A 109 23.41 14.87 2.62
CA ASP A 109 23.46 15.28 4.03
C ASP A 109 22.49 14.47 4.93
N ASN A 110 21.70 13.54 4.37
CA ASN A 110 20.70 12.71 5.05
C ASN A 110 19.55 13.47 5.73
N THR A 111 19.31 14.72 5.36
CA THR A 111 18.19 15.54 5.88
C THR A 111 16.87 15.17 5.20
N HIS A 112 16.93 14.91 3.89
CA HIS A 112 15.78 14.64 3.04
C HIS A 112 15.80 13.22 2.49
N THR A 113 14.61 12.68 2.30
CA THR A 113 14.41 11.43 1.55
C THR A 113 13.26 11.64 0.61
N ILE A 114 13.50 11.44 -0.67
CA ILE A 114 12.45 11.42 -1.68
C ILE A 114 12.10 9.98 -2.03
N VAL A 115 10.89 9.80 -2.54
CA VAL A 115 10.43 8.54 -3.10
C VAL A 115 9.86 8.82 -4.48
N ILE A 116 10.34 8.10 -5.48
CA ILE A 116 9.81 8.17 -6.84
C ILE A 116 8.95 6.93 -7.06
N MET A 117 7.68 7.12 -7.43
CA MET A 117 6.77 6.06 -7.83
C MET A 117 6.67 6.02 -9.35
N GLU A 118 6.79 4.83 -9.92
CA GLU A 118 6.52 4.58 -11.33
C GLU A 118 5.30 3.69 -11.48
N ASN A 119 4.33 4.12 -12.28
CA ASN A 119 3.15 3.33 -12.62
C ASN A 119 3.09 3.05 -14.12
N VAL A 120 2.67 1.85 -14.48
CA VAL A 120 2.43 1.42 -15.87
C VAL A 120 0.94 1.38 -16.13
N SER A 121 0.51 2.06 -17.19
CA SER A 121 -0.77 1.82 -17.84
C SER A 121 -0.54 1.49 -19.32
N LEU A 122 -1.54 0.87 -19.94
CA LEU A 122 -1.51 0.42 -21.34
C LEU A 122 -1.33 1.55 -22.37
N ILE A 123 -1.62 2.79 -21.98
CA ILE A 123 -1.64 3.96 -22.86
C ILE A 123 -0.76 5.11 -22.37
N SER A 124 -0.16 4.98 -21.19
CA SER A 124 0.63 6.03 -20.54
C SER A 124 1.30 5.48 -19.29
N GLY A 125 2.48 5.98 -18.95
CA GLY A 125 3.09 5.76 -17.65
C GLY A 125 3.05 7.03 -16.82
N GLN A 126 3.37 6.89 -15.54
CA GLN A 126 3.44 8.02 -14.63
C GLN A 126 4.64 7.86 -13.71
N VAL A 127 5.36 8.97 -13.53
CA VAL A 127 6.40 9.11 -12.53
C VAL A 127 5.93 10.17 -11.53
N VAL A 128 5.80 9.82 -10.26
CA VAL A 128 5.41 10.76 -9.20
C VAL A 128 6.53 10.90 -8.20
N LEU A 129 6.95 12.13 -7.95
CA LEU A 129 7.93 12.45 -6.92
C LEU A 129 7.19 12.77 -5.62
N PHE A 130 7.56 12.05 -4.57
CA PHE A 130 7.12 12.27 -3.20
C PHE A 130 8.28 12.69 -2.31
N GLU A 131 7.97 13.49 -1.30
CA GLU A 131 8.84 13.66 -0.14
C GLU A 131 8.44 12.68 0.97
N ARG A 132 9.41 12.00 1.58
CA ARG A 132 9.17 11.13 2.74
C ARG A 132 9.19 11.97 4.01
N VAL A 133 8.01 12.21 4.58
CA VAL A 133 7.85 13.01 5.80
C VAL A 133 8.21 12.20 7.05
N ASN A 134 7.95 10.89 7.05
CA ASN A 134 8.36 9.98 8.13
C ASN A 134 8.46 8.53 7.61
N PRO A 135 8.84 7.53 8.44
CA PRO A 135 8.99 6.14 7.98
C PRO A 135 7.72 5.49 7.38
N PHE A 136 6.54 6.08 7.60
CA PHE A 136 5.25 5.55 7.17
C PHE A 136 4.60 6.40 6.06
N LEU A 137 4.86 7.70 6.04
CA LEU A 137 4.12 8.65 5.19
C LEU A 137 5.03 9.29 4.14
N ILE A 138 4.47 9.40 2.94
CA ILE A 138 5.03 10.14 1.82
C ILE A 138 4.01 11.20 1.37
N TYR A 139 4.50 12.35 0.92
CA TYR A 139 3.70 13.49 0.48
C TYR A 139 3.99 13.79 -0.99
N PRO A 140 2.97 13.84 -1.88
CA PRO A 140 3.17 14.08 -3.30
C PRO A 140 3.65 15.51 -3.54
N LYS A 141 4.68 15.68 -4.38
CA LYS A 141 5.17 17.00 -4.77
C LYS A 141 4.83 17.31 -6.23
N GLU A 142 5.31 16.47 -7.14
CA GLU A 142 5.14 16.70 -8.58
C GLU A 142 4.99 15.38 -9.35
N ARG A 143 4.45 15.47 -10.57
CA ARG A 143 4.28 14.32 -11.46
C ARG A 143 4.75 14.60 -12.89
N ILE A 144 5.28 13.57 -13.52
CA ILE A 144 5.61 13.50 -14.94
C ILE A 144 4.78 12.38 -15.56
N ILE A 145 4.25 12.61 -16.76
CA ILE A 145 3.58 11.59 -17.56
C ILE A 145 4.58 11.04 -18.55
N THR A 146 4.70 9.72 -18.62
CA THR A 146 5.55 9.03 -19.59
C THR A 146 4.68 8.36 -20.66
N ASP A 147 5.28 8.10 -21.81
CA ASP A 147 4.61 7.46 -22.94
C ASP A 147 4.56 5.94 -22.75
N ASP A 148 3.48 5.30 -23.21
CA ASP A 148 3.32 3.84 -23.28
C ASP A 148 3.72 3.02 -22.03
N GLY A 149 3.56 3.60 -20.83
CA GLY A 149 3.91 2.92 -19.59
C GLY A 149 5.42 2.90 -19.31
N HIS A 150 6.22 3.72 -19.98
CA HIS A 150 7.67 3.75 -19.81
C HIS A 150 8.06 4.02 -18.36
N ARG A 151 9.02 3.22 -17.86
CA ARG A 151 9.55 3.26 -16.48
C ARG A 151 11.01 3.70 -16.47
N PRO A 152 11.29 4.99 -16.59
CA PRO A 152 12.65 5.51 -16.70
C PRO A 152 13.53 5.22 -15.46
N ILE A 153 12.99 5.17 -14.24
CA ILE A 153 13.78 4.89 -13.04
C ILE A 153 14.23 3.42 -13.02
N CYS A 154 13.30 2.49 -13.29
CA CYS A 154 13.64 1.07 -13.46
C CYS A 154 14.62 0.81 -14.62
N ALA A 155 14.52 1.58 -15.71
CA ALA A 155 15.43 1.48 -16.86
C ALA A 155 16.80 2.13 -16.62
N GLY A 156 16.96 2.92 -15.56
CA GLY A 156 18.17 3.70 -15.32
C GLY A 156 18.31 4.93 -16.22
N GLU A 157 17.21 5.37 -16.83
CA GLU A 157 17.12 6.50 -17.78
C GLU A 157 16.67 7.78 -17.09
N TYR A 158 17.33 8.11 -15.99
CA TYR A 158 17.04 9.30 -15.20
C TYR A 158 18.32 9.99 -14.71
N SER A 159 18.20 11.27 -14.40
CA SER A 159 19.19 12.04 -13.68
C SER A 159 18.52 12.66 -12.46
N LEU A 160 19.17 12.52 -11.31
CA LEU A 160 18.72 13.10 -10.05
C LEU A 160 19.83 13.93 -9.43
N VAL A 161 19.59 15.23 -9.32
CA VAL A 161 20.56 16.19 -8.79
C VAL A 161 19.97 16.90 -7.59
N TRP A 162 20.73 16.96 -6.51
CA TRP A 162 20.41 17.72 -5.31
C TRP A 162 21.07 19.09 -5.39
N ASP A 163 20.30 20.15 -5.16
CA ASP A 163 20.76 21.53 -5.04
C ASP A 163 20.21 22.14 -3.74
N GLY A 164 20.93 21.91 -2.64
CA GLY A 164 20.43 22.20 -1.29
C GLY A 164 19.15 21.40 -1.00
N ASP A 165 18.09 22.10 -0.62
CA ASP A 165 16.75 21.54 -0.36
C ASP A 165 15.90 21.39 -1.63
N THR A 166 16.48 21.60 -2.82
CA THR A 166 15.81 21.38 -4.10
C THR A 166 16.30 20.08 -4.74
N VAL A 167 15.38 19.29 -5.27
CA VAL A 167 15.68 18.13 -6.11
C VAL A 167 15.28 18.40 -7.54
N ILE A 168 16.21 18.18 -8.46
CA ILE A 168 15.98 18.25 -9.90
C ILE A 168 15.95 16.82 -10.42
N LEU A 169 14.80 16.40 -10.94
CA LEU A 169 14.60 15.10 -11.55
C LEU A 169 14.38 15.28 -13.05
N SER A 170 15.25 14.67 -13.85
CA SER A 170 15.07 14.53 -15.30
C SER A 170 14.89 13.06 -15.64
N VAL A 171 13.88 12.74 -16.43
CA VAL A 171 13.58 11.36 -16.86
C VAL A 171 13.34 11.30 -18.36
N SER A 172 13.69 10.19 -18.99
CA SER A 172 13.23 9.93 -20.36
C SER A 172 11.72 9.68 -20.36
N ASN A 173 11.01 10.29 -21.31
CA ASN A 173 9.57 10.10 -21.44
C ASN A 173 9.18 8.87 -22.28
N GLY A 174 10.14 8.13 -22.84
CA GLY A 174 9.90 6.96 -23.71
C GLY A 174 9.64 7.29 -25.18
N ALA A 175 9.35 8.55 -25.53
CA ALA A 175 9.15 9.04 -26.89
C ALA A 175 10.40 9.68 -27.52
N GLY A 176 11.56 9.58 -26.84
CA GLY A 176 12.82 10.17 -27.26
C GLY A 176 13.09 11.58 -26.74
N GLU A 177 12.22 12.10 -25.87
CA GLU A 177 12.41 13.37 -25.17
C GLU A 177 12.66 13.13 -23.67
N ASN A 178 13.11 14.18 -22.98
CA ASN A 178 13.30 14.15 -21.54
C ASN A 178 12.40 15.19 -20.88
N GLU A 179 11.75 14.78 -19.80
CA GLU A 179 10.94 15.65 -18.96
C GLU A 179 11.74 15.98 -17.70
N THR A 180 11.69 17.24 -17.26
CA THR A 180 12.44 17.68 -16.08
C THR A 180 11.53 18.47 -15.13
N ILE A 181 11.57 18.10 -13.86
CA ILE A 181 10.93 18.82 -12.77
C ILE A 181 11.99 19.28 -11.76
N SER A 182 11.72 20.42 -11.14
CA SER A 182 12.51 20.94 -10.02
C SER A 182 11.58 21.16 -8.85
N VAL A 183 11.88 20.53 -7.72
CA VAL A 183 10.99 20.46 -6.55
C VAL A 183 11.74 20.96 -5.32
N ALA A 184 11.23 22.00 -4.68
CA ALA A 184 11.69 22.41 -3.36
C ALA A 184 11.07 21.48 -2.30
N LEU A 185 11.91 20.99 -1.39
CA LEU A 185 11.52 20.16 -0.25
C LEU A 185 11.25 21.06 0.96
N ASP A 186 10.37 20.59 1.85
CA ASP A 186 9.99 21.40 3.00
C ASP A 186 11.14 21.39 4.04
N GLU A 187 11.55 22.57 4.53
CA GLU A 187 12.51 22.66 5.63
C GLU A 187 11.95 21.91 6.86
N ARG A 188 12.77 21.03 7.44
CA ARG A 188 12.42 20.29 8.67
C ARG A 188 12.87 21.01 9.94
#